data_AF-A0A150PKZ5-F1
#
_entry.id   AF-A0A150PKZ5-F1
#
_cell.length_a   1.000
_cell.length_b   1.000
_cell.length_c   1.000
_cell.angle_alpha   90.00
_cell.angle_beta   90.00
_cell.angle_gamma   90.00
#
_symmetry.space_group_name_H-M   'P 1'
#
loop_
_entity.id
_entity.type
_entity.pdbx_description
1 polymer ?
#
loop_
_entity_poly.entity_id
_entity_poly.type
_entity_poly.pdbx_seq_one_letter_code
_entity_poly.pdbx_strand_id
1 'polypeptide(L)'
;MNTTEHDKVALITGSSHGIGLELTRRLLSEGFQVVALNRSAFPEDDPLIRESLERRRLRVHRADLSDFEGLRRALGAIKASEEKIDVLFNNAGGSVPELTFSRQGRELHFELQTVAPYVIAMELRGLLRNGALKTVVNTSSNAFDMMRRFDPDALERPASFKQLFGPYAASKLALSLWTRELAPLLERDGIRIRSVDPGPNNTLRKGKRSGLPFYVEPLMRFFFPPPSQGASRLYEAAFGASRELSGVYLRKDRARDLPFREHGPRVLEKVRSIHEREFAAG
;
A
#
# COMPACT_ATOMS: atom_id res chain seq x y z
N MET A 1 10.82 -0.15 -32.37
CA MET A 1 11.89 -0.23 -31.37
C MET A 1 11.32 -0.95 -30.16
N ASN A 2 11.67 -2.22 -29.96
CA ASN A 2 11.22 -3.02 -28.83
C ASN A 2 11.90 -2.50 -27.56
N THR A 3 11.20 -1.72 -26.75
CA THR A 3 11.59 -1.55 -25.34
C THR A 3 11.44 -2.91 -24.68
N THR A 4 12.55 -3.56 -24.39
CA THR A 4 12.63 -4.86 -23.75
C THR A 4 11.82 -4.85 -22.44
N GLU A 5 10.95 -5.84 -22.25
CA GLU A 5 10.09 -5.98 -21.06
C GLU A 5 10.86 -6.07 -19.73
N HIS A 6 12.19 -6.21 -19.79
CA HIS A 6 13.11 -6.29 -18.65
C HIS A 6 13.49 -4.95 -17.99
N ASP A 7 12.94 -3.83 -18.46
CA ASP A 7 13.34 -2.48 -18.02
C ASP A 7 12.29 -1.76 -17.14
N LYS A 8 11.21 -2.44 -16.74
CA LYS A 8 10.20 -1.83 -15.85
C LYS A 8 10.49 -2.13 -14.38
N VAL A 9 10.43 -1.10 -13.54
CA VAL A 9 10.68 -1.21 -12.09
C VAL A 9 9.39 -0.98 -11.31
N ALA A 10 8.97 -1.99 -10.55
CA ALA A 10 7.85 -1.89 -9.61
C ALA A 10 8.37 -1.83 -8.17
N LEU A 11 7.99 -0.79 -7.41
CA LEU A 11 8.21 -0.77 -5.97
C LEU A 11 6.97 -1.25 -5.24
N ILE A 12 7.14 -2.19 -4.31
CA ILE A 12 6.03 -2.77 -3.55
C ILE A 12 6.35 -2.75 -2.06
N THR A 13 5.44 -2.17 -1.26
CA THR A 13 5.50 -2.28 0.20
C THR A 13 4.75 -3.52 0.70
N GLY A 14 5.29 -4.20 1.70
CA GLY A 14 4.64 -5.40 2.27
C GLY A 14 4.55 -6.56 1.28
N SER A 15 5.61 -6.76 0.50
CA SER A 15 5.68 -7.65 -0.65
C SER A 15 6.13 -9.07 -0.33
N SER A 16 6.49 -9.38 0.92
CA SER A 16 6.97 -10.71 1.31
C SER A 16 5.88 -11.71 1.70
N HIS A 17 4.62 -11.28 1.84
CA HIS A 17 3.52 -12.15 2.28
C HIS A 17 2.19 -11.79 1.60
N GLY A 18 1.24 -12.74 1.58
CA GLY A 18 -0.15 -12.50 1.16
C GLY A 18 -0.26 -11.88 -0.23
N ILE A 19 -1.09 -10.83 -0.35
CA ILE A 19 -1.33 -10.13 -1.62
C ILE A 19 -0.03 -9.58 -2.22
N GLY A 20 0.85 -9.03 -1.40
CA GLY A 20 2.09 -8.43 -1.87
C GLY A 20 3.07 -9.47 -2.45
N LEU A 21 3.10 -10.67 -1.88
CA LEU A 21 3.92 -11.77 -2.41
C LEU A 21 3.40 -12.28 -3.75
N GLU A 22 2.10 -12.49 -3.86
CA GLU A 22 1.48 -12.90 -5.12
C GLU A 22 1.66 -11.85 -6.21
N LEU A 23 1.55 -10.56 -5.86
CA LEU A 23 1.84 -9.46 -6.79
C LEU A 23 3.33 -9.44 -7.22
N THR A 24 4.24 -9.70 -6.27
CA THR A 24 5.69 -9.79 -6.55
C THR A 24 5.98 -10.93 -7.52
N ARG A 25 5.45 -12.12 -7.27
CA ARG A 25 5.58 -13.30 -8.15
C ARG A 25 5.10 -12.99 -9.55
N ARG A 26 3.90 -12.40 -9.67
CA ARG A 26 3.34 -12.02 -10.97
C ARG A 26 4.25 -11.06 -11.72
N LEU A 27 4.64 -9.95 -11.10
CA LEU A 27 5.48 -8.94 -11.76
C LEU A 27 6.85 -9.51 -12.18
N LEU A 28 7.50 -10.31 -11.32
CA LEU A 28 8.74 -10.99 -11.67
C LEU A 28 8.56 -11.97 -12.84
N SER A 29 7.46 -12.74 -12.86
CA SER A 29 7.16 -13.66 -13.97
C SER A 29 6.92 -12.94 -15.31
N GLU A 30 6.43 -11.70 -15.25
CA GLU A 30 6.18 -10.84 -16.42
C GLU A 30 7.37 -9.95 -16.79
N GLY A 31 8.57 -10.24 -16.28
CA GLY A 31 9.79 -9.56 -16.70
C GLY A 31 10.16 -8.30 -15.92
N PHE A 32 9.32 -7.82 -14.99
CA PHE A 32 9.64 -6.65 -14.17
C PHE A 32 10.83 -6.91 -13.25
N GLN A 33 11.46 -5.81 -12.85
CA GLN A 33 12.31 -5.73 -11.67
C GLN A 33 11.45 -5.22 -10.50
N VAL A 34 11.66 -5.77 -9.30
CA VAL A 34 10.90 -5.43 -8.10
C VAL A 34 11.83 -4.86 -7.03
N VAL A 35 11.49 -3.67 -6.55
CA VAL A 35 12.07 -3.08 -5.35
C VAL A 35 11.09 -3.35 -4.21
N ALA A 36 11.52 -4.11 -3.21
CA ALA A 36 10.69 -4.50 -2.08
C ALA A 36 11.04 -3.68 -0.85
N LEU A 37 10.06 -2.95 -0.31
CA LEU A 37 10.21 -2.22 0.95
C LEU A 37 9.43 -2.95 2.06
N ASN A 38 10.13 -3.78 2.82
CA ASN A 38 9.53 -4.78 3.71
C ASN A 38 10.15 -4.78 5.10
N ARG A 39 9.36 -5.19 6.11
CA ARG A 39 9.90 -5.49 7.44
C ARG A 39 10.43 -6.93 7.55
N SER A 40 9.71 -7.86 6.93
CA SER A 40 9.98 -9.30 6.99
C SER A 40 10.67 -9.77 5.72
N ALA A 41 11.58 -10.75 5.86
CA ALA A 41 12.20 -11.44 4.74
C ALA A 41 11.16 -12.17 3.86
N PHE A 42 11.55 -12.46 2.62
CA PHE A 42 10.77 -13.30 1.72
C PHE A 42 10.88 -14.79 2.09
N PRO A 43 9.94 -15.64 1.65
CA PRO A 43 10.05 -17.09 1.80
C PRO A 43 11.28 -17.64 1.06
N GLU A 44 12.14 -18.37 1.76
CA GLU A 44 13.38 -18.91 1.19
C GLU A 44 13.15 -20.12 0.28
N ASP A 45 12.01 -20.80 0.44
CA ASP A 45 11.59 -21.98 -0.30
C ASP A 45 10.94 -21.66 -1.66
N ASP A 46 10.77 -20.38 -1.99
CA ASP A 46 10.24 -19.95 -3.27
C ASP A 46 11.36 -19.81 -4.32
N PRO A 47 11.41 -20.68 -5.35
CA PRO A 47 12.48 -20.68 -6.34
C PRO A 47 12.50 -19.41 -7.20
N LEU A 48 11.34 -18.84 -7.53
CA LEU A 48 11.25 -17.61 -8.33
C LEU A 48 11.84 -16.42 -7.56
N ILE A 49 11.54 -16.35 -6.27
CA ILE A 49 12.07 -15.31 -5.39
C ILE A 49 13.58 -15.48 -5.23
N ARG A 50 14.06 -16.69 -4.97
CA ARG A 50 15.49 -16.98 -4.82
C ARG A 50 16.28 -16.60 -6.07
N GLU A 51 15.84 -17.08 -7.24
CA GLU A 51 16.45 -16.75 -8.52
C GLU A 51 16.42 -15.24 -8.78
N SER A 52 15.32 -14.56 -8.44
CA SER A 52 15.20 -13.10 -8.63
C SER A 52 16.11 -12.30 -7.71
N LEU A 53 16.37 -12.78 -6.49
CA LEU A 53 17.36 -12.18 -5.57
C LEU A 53 18.77 -12.36 -6.13
N GLU A 54 19.14 -13.57 -6.55
CA GLU A 54 20.45 -13.90 -7.13
C GLU A 54 20.74 -13.07 -8.38
N ARG A 55 19.73 -12.89 -9.24
CA ARG A 55 19.83 -12.09 -10.47
C ARG A 55 19.60 -10.59 -10.25
N ARG A 56 19.45 -10.14 -9.00
CA ARG A 56 19.14 -8.74 -8.64
C ARG A 56 17.89 -8.15 -9.30
N ARG A 57 16.98 -9.00 -9.78
CA ARG A 57 15.64 -8.61 -10.24
C ARG A 57 14.70 -8.31 -9.09
N LEU A 58 14.99 -8.84 -7.90
CA LEU A 58 14.34 -8.47 -6.65
C LEU A 58 15.39 -7.81 -5.73
N ARG A 59 15.17 -6.54 -5.37
CA ARG A 59 16.03 -5.76 -4.47
C ARG A 59 15.26 -5.46 -3.20
N VAL A 60 15.80 -5.82 -2.04
CA VAL A 60 15.07 -5.74 -0.77
C VAL A 60 15.66 -4.65 0.12
N HIS A 61 14.83 -3.67 0.47
CA HIS A 61 15.11 -2.64 1.47
C HIS A 61 14.29 -2.94 2.73
N ARG A 62 14.97 -3.10 3.85
CA ARG A 62 14.31 -3.44 5.11
C ARG A 62 13.92 -2.20 5.90
N ALA A 63 12.63 -2.04 6.17
CA ALA A 63 12.11 -0.97 7.03
C ALA A 63 10.82 -1.37 7.75
N ASP A 64 10.64 -0.87 8.97
CA ASP A 64 9.30 -0.73 9.55
C ASP A 64 8.73 0.61 9.10
N LEU A 65 7.61 0.60 8.39
CA LEU A 65 7.01 1.82 7.84
C LEU A 65 6.37 2.71 8.91
N SER A 66 6.19 2.19 10.13
CA SER A 66 5.74 2.94 11.31
C SER A 66 6.89 3.55 12.13
N ASP A 67 8.10 3.51 11.58
CA ASP A 67 9.30 4.13 12.14
C ASP A 67 9.96 5.04 11.09
N PHE A 68 9.76 6.35 11.24
CA PHE A 68 10.27 7.36 10.30
C PHE A 68 11.79 7.33 10.14
N GLU A 69 12.56 7.01 11.19
CA GLU A 69 14.02 6.92 11.04
C GLU A 69 14.42 5.77 10.13
N GLY A 70 13.82 4.59 10.36
CA GLY A 70 14.03 3.41 9.52
C GLY A 70 13.55 3.62 8.10
N LEU A 71 12.37 4.23 7.93
CA LEU A 71 11.80 4.55 6.64
C LEU A 71 12.68 5.55 5.86
N ARG A 72 13.18 6.61 6.50
CA ARG A 72 14.08 7.59 5.88
C ARG A 72 15.36 6.95 5.35
N ARG A 73 16.01 6.09 6.15
CA ARG A 73 17.21 5.36 5.71
C ARG A 73 16.92 4.48 4.49
N ALA A 74 15.79 3.75 4.51
CA ALA A 74 15.43 2.87 3.41
C ALA A 74 15.08 3.65 2.13
N LEU A 75 14.32 4.75 2.24
CA LEU A 75 14.00 5.61 1.09
C LEU A 75 15.24 6.32 0.54
N GLY A 76 16.18 6.73 1.40
CA GLY A 76 17.48 7.24 0.98
C GLY A 76 18.27 6.22 0.17
N ALA A 77 18.33 4.96 0.64
CA ALA A 77 18.98 3.88 -0.09
C ALA A 77 18.31 3.58 -1.45
N ILE A 78 16.97 3.57 -1.51
CA ILE A 78 16.22 3.40 -2.76
C ILE A 78 16.54 4.54 -3.75
N LYS A 79 16.53 5.79 -3.28
CA LYS A 79 16.88 6.97 -4.10
C LYS A 79 18.31 6.92 -4.62
N ALA A 80 19.21 6.27 -3.90
CA ALA A 80 20.61 6.12 -4.31
C ALA A 80 20.85 4.94 -5.27
N SER A 81 19.98 3.91 -5.25
CA SER A 81 20.19 2.69 -6.06
C SER A 81 19.30 2.59 -7.29
N GLU A 82 18.19 3.33 -7.35
CA GLU A 82 17.22 3.25 -8.44
C GLU A 82 17.20 4.55 -9.25
N GLU A 83 17.20 4.44 -10.58
CA GLU A 83 17.09 5.59 -11.48
C GLU A 83 15.63 6.01 -11.74
N LYS A 84 14.71 5.05 -11.64
CA LYS A 84 13.28 5.23 -11.93
C LYS A 84 12.42 4.22 -11.18
N ILE A 85 11.15 4.56 -11.02
CA ILE A 85 10.09 3.64 -10.60
C ILE A 85 8.92 3.81 -11.56
N ASP A 86 8.52 2.74 -12.24
CA ASP A 86 7.36 2.74 -13.14
C ASP A 86 6.06 2.68 -12.37
N VAL A 87 6.00 1.82 -11.35
CA VAL A 87 4.79 1.61 -10.56
C VAL A 87 5.14 1.49 -9.08
N LEU A 88 4.46 2.28 -8.24
CA LEU A 88 4.49 2.15 -6.78
C LEU A 88 3.21 1.49 -6.29
N PHE A 89 3.34 0.35 -5.59
CA PHE A 89 2.26 -0.33 -4.90
C PHE A 89 2.41 -0.14 -3.38
N ASN A 90 1.66 0.80 -2.82
CA ASN A 90 1.53 0.98 -1.39
C ASN A 90 0.57 -0.09 -0.82
N ASN A 91 1.10 -1.29 -0.62
CA ASN A 91 0.33 -2.47 -0.24
C ASN A 91 0.47 -2.86 1.24
N ALA A 92 1.55 -2.46 1.92
CA ALA A 92 1.78 -2.80 3.32
C ALA A 92 0.60 -2.42 4.22
N GLY A 93 0.23 -3.34 5.12
CA GLY A 93 -0.83 -3.11 6.09
C GLY A 93 -1.51 -4.39 6.55
N GLY A 94 -2.67 -4.20 7.17
CA GLY A 94 -3.51 -5.24 7.75
C GLY A 94 -4.23 -4.69 8.97
N SER A 95 -5.25 -5.40 9.44
CA SER A 95 -5.90 -5.05 10.70
C SER A 95 -5.12 -5.62 11.88
N VAL A 96 -4.84 -4.82 12.90
CA VAL A 96 -4.38 -5.30 14.20
C VAL A 96 -5.56 -5.59 15.13
N PRO A 97 -5.40 -6.47 16.15
CA PRO A 97 -6.51 -6.88 17.02
C PRO A 97 -6.84 -5.87 18.13
N GLU A 98 -5.96 -4.89 18.37
CA GLU A 98 -6.09 -3.93 19.46
C GLU A 98 -5.52 -2.55 19.07
N LEU A 99 -5.88 -1.53 19.85
CA LEU A 99 -5.38 -0.17 19.65
C LEU A 99 -3.89 -0.11 20.02
N THR A 100 -3.06 0.25 19.04
CA THR A 100 -1.61 0.38 19.22
C THR A 100 -1.13 1.65 18.51
N PHE A 101 0.04 2.14 18.91
CA PHE A 101 0.60 3.39 18.43
C PHE A 101 1.99 3.19 17.82
N SER A 102 2.32 3.96 16.79
CA SER A 102 3.64 4.01 16.15
C SER A 102 4.66 4.72 17.04
N ARG A 103 5.93 4.76 16.61
CA ARG A 103 6.98 5.51 17.33
C ARG A 103 6.71 7.01 17.39
N GLN A 104 5.91 7.53 16.45
CA GLN A 104 5.50 8.93 16.39
C GLN A 104 4.23 9.20 17.23
N GLY A 105 3.73 8.18 17.95
CA GLY A 105 2.59 8.34 18.86
C GLY A 105 1.22 8.47 18.17
N ARG A 106 1.13 8.04 16.91
CA ARG A 106 -0.11 7.97 16.12
C ARG A 106 -0.65 6.56 16.06
N GLU A 107 -1.97 6.42 15.95
CA GLU A 107 -2.63 5.13 15.79
C GLU A 107 -2.00 4.33 14.64
N LEU A 108 -1.75 3.04 14.87
CA LEU A 108 -0.90 2.24 14.00
C LEU A 108 -1.45 2.04 12.58
N HIS A 109 -2.77 1.90 12.39
CA HIS A 109 -3.34 1.83 11.04
C HIS A 109 -3.23 3.17 10.33
N PHE A 110 -3.48 4.28 11.04
CA PHE A 110 -3.33 5.61 10.46
C PHE A 110 -1.88 5.84 10.00
N GLU A 111 -0.92 5.51 10.85
CA GLU A 111 0.50 5.61 10.51
C GLU A 111 0.87 4.74 9.31
N LEU A 112 0.63 3.43 9.43
CA LEU A 112 1.12 2.44 8.47
C LEU A 112 0.40 2.51 7.12
N GLN A 113 -0.90 2.84 7.13
CA GLN A 113 -1.77 2.68 5.96
C GLN A 113 -2.27 4.00 5.38
N THR A 114 -2.04 5.14 6.06
CA THR A 114 -2.45 6.46 5.57
C THR A 114 -1.27 7.41 5.43
N VAL A 115 -0.47 7.57 6.49
CA VAL A 115 0.67 8.48 6.53
C VAL A 115 1.84 7.93 5.72
N ALA A 116 2.30 6.70 6.01
CA ALA A 116 3.46 6.12 5.33
C ALA A 116 3.29 6.03 3.80
N PRO A 117 2.12 5.63 3.24
CA PRO A 117 1.91 5.66 1.79
C PRO A 117 2.04 7.05 1.17
N TYR A 118 1.59 8.11 1.87
CA TYR A 118 1.78 9.50 1.41
C TYR A 118 3.27 9.87 1.41
N VAL A 119 3.97 9.63 2.52
CA VAL A 119 5.41 9.88 2.66
C VAL A 119 6.18 9.18 1.53
N ILE A 120 5.95 7.88 1.32
CA ILE A 120 6.63 7.11 0.28
C ILE A 120 6.35 7.68 -1.12
N ALA A 121 5.09 8.00 -1.43
CA ALA A 121 4.74 8.55 -2.73
C ALA A 121 5.41 9.92 -2.99
N MET A 122 5.49 10.78 -1.98
CA MET A 122 6.10 12.10 -2.11
C MET A 122 7.63 12.04 -2.16
N GLU A 123 8.26 11.20 -1.33
CA GLU A 123 9.72 11.00 -1.33
C GLU A 123 10.23 10.35 -2.61
N LEU A 124 9.43 9.49 -3.22
CA LEU A 124 9.78 8.79 -4.47
C LEU A 124 9.20 9.46 -5.72
N ARG A 125 8.55 10.63 -5.57
CA ARG A 125 7.94 11.39 -6.67
C ARG A 125 8.93 11.66 -7.80
N GLY A 126 10.19 11.94 -7.48
CA GLY A 126 11.26 12.13 -8.46
C GLY A 126 11.55 10.88 -9.29
N LEU A 127 11.65 9.71 -8.65
CA LEU A 127 11.85 8.43 -9.36
C LEU A 127 10.62 8.03 -10.18
N LEU A 128 9.42 8.30 -9.67
CA LEU A 128 8.16 8.06 -10.38
C LEU A 128 8.07 8.91 -11.66
N ARG A 129 8.56 10.15 -11.63
CA ARG A 129 8.62 11.02 -12.83
C ARG A 129 9.49 10.44 -13.93
N ASN A 130 10.54 9.71 -13.57
CA ASN A 130 11.47 9.07 -14.50
C ASN A 130 10.93 7.73 -15.05
N GLY A 131 9.91 7.14 -14.41
CA GLY A 131 9.26 5.93 -14.89
C GLY A 131 8.49 6.16 -16.18
N ALA A 132 8.35 5.11 -17.00
CA ALA A 132 7.52 5.14 -18.20
C ALA A 132 6.02 5.07 -17.85
N LEU A 133 5.65 4.31 -16.81
CA LEU A 133 4.24 4.11 -16.44
C LEU A 133 3.68 5.14 -15.45
N LYS A 134 4.55 5.74 -14.61
CA LYS A 134 4.22 6.85 -13.70
C LYS A 134 2.95 6.59 -12.87
N THR A 135 2.87 5.42 -12.24
CA THR A 135 1.63 4.96 -11.59
C THR A 135 1.83 4.70 -10.11
N VAL A 136 0.87 5.13 -9.28
CA VAL A 136 0.78 4.82 -7.85
C VAL A 136 -0.54 4.11 -7.56
N VAL A 137 -0.46 2.95 -6.92
CA VAL A 137 -1.62 2.17 -6.48
C VAL A 137 -1.56 2.01 -4.96
N ASN A 138 -2.57 2.58 -4.29
CA ASN A 138 -2.76 2.48 -2.84
C ASN A 138 -3.75 1.36 -2.50
N THR A 139 -3.34 0.39 -1.70
CA THR A 139 -4.25 -0.65 -1.24
C THR A 139 -5.21 -0.08 -0.20
N SER A 140 -6.50 0.01 -0.55
CA SER A 140 -7.61 0.48 0.29
C SER A 140 -8.46 -0.70 0.81
N SER A 141 -9.71 -0.46 1.20
CA SER A 141 -10.71 -1.47 1.61
C SER A 141 -12.10 -0.86 1.56
N ASN A 142 -13.13 -1.67 1.31
CA ASN A 142 -14.53 -1.24 1.46
C ASN A 142 -15.04 -1.22 2.92
N ALA A 143 -14.18 -1.46 3.91
CA ALA A 143 -14.59 -1.50 5.32
C ALA A 143 -15.23 -0.19 5.83
N PHE A 144 -14.95 0.93 5.16
CA PHE A 144 -15.55 2.23 5.47
C PHE A 144 -16.99 2.39 4.94
N ASP A 145 -17.50 1.49 4.09
CA ASP A 145 -18.88 1.56 3.56
C ASP A 145 -19.93 1.53 4.70
N MET A 146 -19.58 0.96 5.86
CA MET A 146 -20.45 0.87 7.03
C MET A 146 -20.29 2.05 8.01
N MET A 147 -19.39 2.99 7.74
CA MET A 147 -19.15 4.13 8.63
C MET A 147 -20.29 5.13 8.54
N ARG A 148 -20.81 5.55 9.71
CA ARG A 148 -21.85 6.58 9.83
C ARG A 148 -21.28 7.98 10.09
N ARG A 149 -20.04 8.04 10.55
CA ARG A 149 -19.32 9.28 10.88
C ARG A 149 -17.86 9.11 10.53
N PHE A 150 -17.23 10.20 10.14
CA PHE A 150 -15.80 10.30 9.91
C PHE A 150 -15.31 11.61 10.52
N ASP A 151 -14.24 11.52 11.30
CA ASP A 151 -13.60 12.68 11.91
C ASP A 151 -12.09 12.59 11.65
N PRO A 152 -11.54 13.46 10.78
CA PRO A 152 -10.10 13.50 10.52
C PRO A 152 -9.25 13.72 11.78
N ASP A 153 -9.75 14.41 12.81
CA ASP A 153 -8.97 14.70 14.02
C ASP A 153 -8.79 13.46 14.90
N ALA A 154 -9.77 12.54 14.85
CA ALA A 154 -9.72 11.28 15.58
C ALA A 154 -8.78 10.23 14.95
N LEU A 155 -8.22 10.48 13.76
CA LEU A 155 -7.36 9.51 13.05
C LEU A 155 -6.09 9.17 13.84
N GLU A 156 -5.45 10.15 14.46
CA GLU A 156 -4.20 9.95 15.20
C GLU A 156 -4.42 9.30 16.57
N ARG A 157 -5.54 9.64 17.22
CA ARG A 157 -5.88 9.19 18.57
C ARG A 157 -7.39 8.95 18.68
N PRO A 158 -7.88 7.79 18.19
CA PRO A 158 -9.30 7.49 18.24
C PRO A 158 -9.75 7.19 19.67
N ALA A 159 -10.92 7.69 20.05
CA ALA A 159 -11.48 7.48 21.39
C ALA A 159 -11.93 6.03 21.67
N SER A 160 -12.14 5.23 20.62
CA SER A 160 -12.64 3.85 20.75
C SER A 160 -12.08 2.96 19.66
N PHE A 161 -11.92 1.67 19.97
CA PHE A 161 -11.42 0.67 19.02
C PHE A 161 -12.51 -0.35 18.68
N LYS A 162 -12.71 -0.58 17.37
CA LYS A 162 -13.50 -1.68 16.84
C LYS A 162 -12.72 -2.30 15.70
N GLN A 163 -12.38 -3.58 15.84
CA GLN A 163 -11.63 -4.32 14.82
C GLN A 163 -12.36 -4.22 13.47
N LEU A 164 -11.61 -3.99 12.38
CA LEU A 164 -12.07 -3.78 11.01
C LEU A 164 -12.98 -2.56 10.72
N PHE A 165 -13.73 -2.02 11.69
CA PHE A 165 -14.74 -0.99 11.44
C PHE A 165 -14.47 0.37 12.12
N GLY A 166 -13.47 0.43 13.00
CA GLY A 166 -13.05 1.66 13.69
C GLY A 166 -11.81 2.28 13.02
N PRO A 167 -10.66 2.35 13.73
CA PRO A 167 -9.46 3.02 13.21
C PRO A 167 -8.96 2.49 11.86
N TYR A 168 -9.07 1.18 11.62
CA TYR A 168 -8.75 0.58 10.33
C TYR A 168 -9.60 1.15 9.18
N ALA A 169 -10.92 1.15 9.32
CA ALA A 169 -11.83 1.65 8.29
C ALA A 169 -11.61 3.15 8.06
N ALA A 170 -11.47 3.93 9.14
CA ALA A 170 -11.17 5.36 9.07
C ALA A 170 -9.85 5.63 8.33
N SER A 171 -8.81 4.84 8.58
CA SER A 171 -7.52 4.95 7.90
C SER A 171 -7.62 4.62 6.40
N LYS A 172 -8.35 3.55 6.03
CA LYS A 172 -8.56 3.21 4.61
C LYS A 172 -9.39 4.24 3.85
N LEU A 173 -10.36 4.86 4.52
CA LEU A 173 -11.10 5.99 3.99
C LEU A 173 -10.18 7.19 3.80
N ALA A 174 -9.42 7.57 4.83
CA ALA A 174 -8.48 8.68 4.81
C ALA A 174 -7.45 8.52 3.67
N LEU A 175 -6.89 7.31 3.50
CA LEU A 175 -6.00 6.97 2.38
C LEU A 175 -6.65 7.28 1.02
N SER A 176 -7.91 6.87 0.84
CA SER A 176 -8.63 7.07 -0.43
C SER A 176 -9.02 8.52 -0.64
N LEU A 177 -9.37 9.24 0.42
CA LEU A 177 -9.68 10.66 0.38
C LEU A 177 -8.46 11.48 -0.03
N TRP A 178 -7.31 11.33 0.62
CA TRP A 178 -6.13 12.09 0.19
C TRP A 178 -5.61 11.63 -1.17
N THR A 179 -5.80 10.36 -1.55
CA THR A 179 -5.47 9.87 -2.91
C THR A 179 -6.20 10.68 -3.97
N ARG A 180 -7.51 10.92 -3.78
CA ARG A 180 -8.33 11.76 -4.67
C ARG A 180 -7.81 13.19 -4.71
N GLU A 181 -7.60 13.80 -3.55
CA GLU A 181 -7.21 15.22 -3.47
C GLU A 181 -5.77 15.49 -3.94
N LEU A 182 -4.87 14.51 -3.82
CA LEU A 182 -3.48 14.62 -4.27
C LEU A 182 -3.35 14.42 -5.80
N ALA A 183 -4.30 13.75 -6.43
CA ALA A 183 -4.21 13.40 -7.86
C ALA A 183 -3.93 14.59 -8.78
N PRO A 184 -4.61 15.75 -8.67
CA PRO A 184 -4.31 16.90 -9.53
C PRO A 184 -2.88 17.44 -9.38
N LEU A 185 -2.24 17.27 -8.22
CA LEU A 185 -0.84 17.65 -8.02
C LEU A 185 0.09 16.69 -8.77
N LEU A 186 -0.14 15.38 -8.65
CA LEU A 186 0.67 14.35 -9.29
C LEU A 186 0.48 14.30 -10.81
N GLU A 187 -0.70 14.65 -11.31
CA GLU A 187 -0.95 14.73 -12.75
C GLU A 187 -0.10 15.79 -13.46
N ARG A 188 0.30 16.87 -12.75
CA ARG A 188 1.25 17.86 -13.29
C ARG A 188 2.61 17.24 -13.63
N ASP A 189 2.93 16.12 -13.03
CA ASP A 189 4.13 15.32 -13.30
C ASP A 189 3.88 14.15 -14.26
N GLY A 190 2.65 14.02 -14.75
CA GLY A 190 2.18 12.85 -15.50
C GLY A 190 2.00 11.59 -14.64
N ILE A 191 2.02 11.72 -13.31
CA ILE A 191 1.83 10.60 -12.39
C ILE A 191 0.34 10.41 -12.12
N ARG A 192 -0.16 9.19 -12.28
CA ARG A 192 -1.53 8.81 -11.93
C ARG A 192 -1.57 8.05 -10.62
N ILE A 193 -2.52 8.37 -9.75
CA ILE A 193 -2.67 7.74 -8.44
C ILE A 193 -4.09 7.20 -8.25
N ARG A 194 -4.22 6.01 -7.67
CA ARG A 194 -5.51 5.34 -7.43
C ARG A 194 -5.50 4.63 -6.10
N SER A 195 -6.66 4.46 -5.49
CA SER A 195 -6.84 3.56 -4.36
C SER A 195 -7.73 2.38 -4.74
N VAL A 196 -7.45 1.19 -4.21
CA VAL A 196 -8.10 -0.06 -4.68
C VAL A 196 -8.50 -0.92 -3.51
N ASP A 197 -9.75 -1.37 -3.48
CA ASP A 197 -10.16 -2.47 -2.60
C ASP A 197 -9.77 -3.83 -3.23
N PRO A 198 -8.75 -4.54 -2.68
CA PRO A 198 -8.35 -5.84 -3.20
C PRO A 198 -9.39 -6.93 -2.89
N GLY A 199 -10.45 -6.60 -2.14
CA GLY A 199 -11.49 -7.52 -1.71
C GLY A 199 -11.16 -8.21 -0.40
N PRO A 200 -12.09 -9.06 0.08
CA PRO A 200 -11.88 -9.80 1.31
C PRO A 200 -10.67 -10.72 1.14
N ASN A 201 -9.74 -10.62 2.08
CA ASN A 201 -8.54 -11.44 2.12
C ASN A 201 -8.46 -12.12 3.49
N ASN A 202 -7.92 -13.33 3.51
CA ASN A 202 -7.64 -14.03 4.76
C ASN A 202 -6.36 -13.44 5.38
N THR A 203 -6.38 -12.18 5.83
CA THR A 203 -5.27 -11.53 6.55
C THR A 203 -5.18 -11.94 8.01
N LEU A 204 -5.81 -13.05 8.40
CA LEU A 204 -5.52 -13.68 9.68
C LEU A 204 -4.08 -14.20 9.61
N ARG A 205 -3.16 -13.42 10.19
CA ARG A 205 -1.77 -13.81 10.40
C ARG A 205 -1.74 -15.17 11.09
N LYS A 206 -1.15 -16.18 10.45
CA LYS A 206 -0.70 -17.37 11.15
C LYS A 206 0.28 -16.94 12.24
N GLY A 207 -0.09 -17.18 13.49
CA GLY A 207 0.76 -16.91 14.64
C GLY A 207 0.37 -15.67 15.45
N LYS A 208 -0.74 -15.75 16.19
CA LYS A 208 -0.88 -15.45 17.63
C LYS A 208 -2.38 -15.37 17.99
N ARG A 209 -2.83 -16.36 18.76
CA ARG A 209 -4.15 -16.47 19.43
C ARG A 209 -5.38 -15.97 18.64
N SER A 210 -5.57 -16.42 17.40
CA SER A 210 -6.96 -16.65 16.97
C SER A 210 -7.40 -17.91 17.71
N GLY A 211 -8.30 -17.82 18.69
CA GLY A 211 -8.90 -18.98 19.38
C GLY A 211 -9.74 -19.87 18.47
N LEU A 212 -9.39 -19.96 17.18
CA LEU A 212 -10.07 -20.77 16.19
C LEU A 212 -9.46 -22.18 16.18
N PRO A 213 -10.29 -23.22 16.33
CA PRO A 213 -9.85 -24.60 16.23
C PRO A 213 -9.23 -24.93 14.86
N PHE A 214 -8.25 -25.84 14.83
CA PHE A 214 -7.49 -26.18 13.61
C PHE A 214 -8.38 -26.69 12.44
N TYR A 215 -9.55 -27.25 12.75
CA TYR A 215 -10.50 -27.77 11.76
C TYR A 215 -11.31 -26.68 11.02
N VAL A 216 -11.22 -25.41 11.43
CA VAL A 216 -11.92 -24.28 10.77
C VAL A 216 -11.06 -23.65 9.66
N GLU A 217 -9.76 -23.96 9.63
CA GLU A 217 -8.78 -23.46 8.65
C GLU A 217 -9.12 -23.86 7.18
N PRO A 218 -9.58 -25.10 6.89
CA PRO A 218 -10.08 -25.48 5.57
C PRO A 218 -11.39 -24.77 5.20
N LEU A 219 -12.27 -24.52 6.17
CA LEU A 219 -13.55 -23.84 5.97
C LEU A 219 -13.34 -22.35 5.64
N MET A 220 -12.35 -21.68 6.26
CA MET A 220 -12.04 -20.29 5.95
C MET A 220 -11.41 -20.08 4.56
N ARG A 221 -10.75 -21.10 3.99
CA ARG A 221 -10.33 -21.10 2.56
C ARG A 221 -11.52 -21.09 1.59
N PHE A 222 -12.71 -21.53 2.04
CA PHE A 222 -13.92 -21.52 1.23
C PHE A 222 -14.63 -20.15 1.25
N PHE A 223 -14.50 -19.37 2.34
CA PHE A 223 -15.14 -18.06 2.49
C PHE A 223 -14.25 -16.87 2.08
N PHE A 224 -12.92 -17.02 2.11
CA PHE A 224 -11.99 -15.95 1.74
C PHE A 224 -11.19 -16.30 0.48
N PRO A 225 -11.31 -15.49 -0.59
CA PRO A 225 -10.51 -15.63 -1.80
C PRO A 225 -9.00 -15.78 -1.54
N PRO A 226 -8.28 -16.52 -2.40
CA PRO A 226 -6.82 -16.61 -2.32
C PRO A 226 -6.19 -15.21 -2.51
N PRO A 227 -5.04 -14.93 -1.86
CA PRO A 227 -4.35 -13.64 -2.00
C PRO A 227 -4.04 -13.23 -3.45
N SER A 228 -3.95 -14.20 -4.36
CA SER A 228 -3.78 -13.99 -5.80
C SER A 228 -4.92 -13.17 -6.44
N GLN A 229 -6.16 -13.27 -5.93
CA GLN A 229 -7.26 -12.42 -6.41
C GLN A 229 -7.03 -10.95 -6.02
N GLY A 230 -6.61 -10.70 -4.78
CA GLY A 230 -6.27 -9.35 -4.33
C GLY A 230 -5.09 -8.79 -5.12
N ALA A 231 -4.06 -9.60 -5.38
CA ALA A 231 -2.93 -9.23 -6.22
C ALA A 231 -3.35 -8.91 -7.65
N SER A 232 -4.27 -9.69 -8.22
CA SER A 232 -4.83 -9.43 -9.54
C SER A 232 -5.52 -8.08 -9.60
N ARG A 233 -6.32 -7.71 -8.61
CA ARG A 233 -6.97 -6.38 -8.59
C ARG A 233 -5.99 -5.21 -8.49
N LEU A 234 -4.94 -5.35 -7.68
CA LEU A 234 -3.89 -4.33 -7.62
C LEU A 234 -3.18 -4.20 -8.97
N TYR A 235 -2.87 -5.34 -9.59
CA TYR A 235 -2.28 -5.39 -10.92
C TYR A 235 -3.19 -4.72 -11.97
N GLU A 236 -4.48 -5.09 -12.04
CA GLU A 236 -5.44 -4.51 -12.99
C GLU A 236 -5.62 -3.00 -12.81
N ALA A 237 -5.51 -2.50 -11.57
CA ALA A 237 -5.52 -1.06 -11.31
C ALA A 237 -4.29 -0.32 -11.86
N ALA A 238 -3.16 -1.00 -12.03
CA ALA A 238 -1.96 -0.45 -12.63
C ALA A 238 -1.93 -0.59 -14.15
N PHE A 239 -2.36 -1.74 -14.68
CA PHE A 239 -2.11 -2.11 -16.09
C PHE A 239 -3.38 -2.32 -16.93
N GLY A 240 -4.53 -2.53 -16.28
CA GLY A 240 -5.80 -2.88 -16.91
C GLY A 240 -6.60 -1.66 -17.38
N ALA A 241 -7.92 -1.85 -17.51
CA ALA A 241 -8.83 -0.85 -18.09
C ALA A 241 -8.87 0.50 -17.34
N SER A 242 -8.55 0.50 -16.04
CA SER A 242 -8.55 1.72 -15.22
C SER A 242 -7.21 2.48 -15.25
N ARG A 243 -6.21 2.02 -16.02
CA ARG A 243 -4.84 2.59 -16.03
C ARG A 243 -4.74 4.06 -16.44
N GLU A 244 -5.76 4.62 -17.06
CA GLU A 244 -5.81 6.04 -17.45
C GLU A 244 -6.48 6.93 -16.40
N LEU A 245 -7.24 6.35 -15.46
CA LEU A 245 -7.95 7.10 -14.42
C LEU A 245 -6.97 7.60 -13.35
N SER A 246 -7.28 8.68 -12.64
CA SER A 246 -6.51 9.17 -11.50
C SER A 246 -7.45 9.72 -10.44
N GLY A 247 -7.02 9.72 -9.18
CA GLY A 247 -7.81 10.18 -8.05
C GLY A 247 -9.06 9.36 -7.75
N VAL A 248 -9.15 8.13 -8.29
CA VAL A 248 -10.32 7.25 -8.13
C VAL A 248 -10.10 6.18 -7.06
N TYR A 249 -11.18 5.80 -6.39
CA TYR A 249 -11.28 4.59 -5.58
C TYR A 249 -11.92 3.48 -6.42
N LEU A 250 -11.21 2.36 -6.58
CA LEU A 250 -11.63 1.22 -7.37
C LEU A 250 -12.12 0.07 -6.49
N ARG A 251 -13.30 -0.48 -6.83
CA ARG A 251 -13.83 -1.73 -6.26
C ARG A 251 -14.33 -2.64 -7.37
N LYS A 252 -13.72 -3.83 -7.50
CA LYS A 252 -13.95 -4.76 -8.62
C LYS A 252 -13.77 -4.03 -9.98
N ASP A 253 -12.64 -3.35 -10.12
CA ASP A 253 -12.19 -2.62 -11.33
C ASP A 253 -13.13 -1.52 -11.83
N ARG A 254 -14.01 -1.02 -10.95
CA ARG A 254 -14.90 0.10 -11.23
C ARG A 254 -14.66 1.22 -10.24
N ALA A 255 -14.59 2.45 -10.74
CA ALA A 255 -14.58 3.65 -9.92
C ALA A 255 -15.85 3.72 -9.06
N ARG A 256 -15.69 4.05 -7.79
CA ARG A 256 -16.78 4.20 -6.82
C ARG A 256 -16.67 5.53 -6.12
N ASP A 257 -17.82 6.03 -5.69
CA ASP A 257 -17.85 7.23 -4.89
C ASP A 257 -17.36 6.96 -3.47
N LEU A 258 -16.49 7.85 -2.99
CA LEU A 258 -16.06 7.87 -1.60
C LEU A 258 -17.13 8.56 -0.74
N PRO A 259 -17.47 8.03 0.45
CA PRO A 259 -18.23 8.78 1.43
C PRO A 259 -17.35 9.88 2.07
N PHE A 260 -17.97 10.86 2.73
CA PHE A 260 -17.26 11.89 3.52
C PHE A 260 -16.22 12.71 2.72
N ARG A 261 -16.47 12.95 1.43
CA ARG A 261 -15.56 13.64 0.50
C ARG A 261 -15.21 15.05 0.93
N GLU A 262 -16.12 15.72 1.63
CA GLU A 262 -15.94 17.04 2.22
C GLU A 262 -14.74 17.11 3.16
N HIS A 263 -14.30 15.99 3.73
CA HIS A 263 -13.13 15.91 4.59
C HIS A 263 -11.80 15.72 3.82
N GLY A 264 -11.85 15.48 2.51
CA GLY A 264 -10.68 15.20 1.67
C GLY A 264 -9.55 16.21 1.84
N PRO A 265 -9.80 17.52 1.61
CA PRO A 265 -8.76 18.54 1.73
C PRO A 265 -8.11 18.57 3.12
N ARG A 266 -8.91 18.35 4.18
CA ARG A 266 -8.41 18.30 5.57
C ARG A 266 -7.53 17.08 5.82
N VAL A 267 -7.91 15.92 5.29
CA VAL A 267 -7.10 14.70 5.40
C VAL A 267 -5.77 14.85 4.65
N LEU A 268 -5.81 15.42 3.43
CA LEU A 268 -4.60 15.71 2.66
C LEU A 268 -3.67 16.66 3.41
N GLU A 269 -4.20 17.75 3.97
CA GLU A 269 -3.41 18.71 4.73
C GLU A 269 -2.79 18.07 5.99
N LYS A 270 -3.52 17.17 6.66
CA LYS A 270 -2.99 16.42 7.81
C LYS A 270 -1.78 15.57 7.42
N VAL A 271 -1.89 14.72 6.39
CA VAL A 271 -0.76 13.87 5.98
C VAL A 271 0.41 14.68 5.40
N ARG A 272 0.12 15.80 4.71
CA ARG A 272 1.13 16.76 4.25
C ARG A 272 1.88 17.39 5.41
N SER A 273 1.17 17.93 6.41
CA SER A 273 1.79 18.54 7.58
C SER A 273 2.66 17.54 8.35
N ILE A 274 2.23 16.28 8.48
CA ILE A 274 3.04 15.24 9.12
C ILE A 274 4.32 15.00 8.31
N HIS A 275 4.21 14.87 6.98
CA HIS A 275 5.39 14.70 6.12
C HIS A 275 6.35 15.89 6.24
N GLU A 276 5.87 17.12 6.09
CA GLU A 276 6.72 18.31 6.09
C GLU A 276 7.37 18.58 7.45
N ARG A 277 6.61 18.44 8.56
CA ARG A 277 7.08 18.82 9.89
C ARG A 277 7.82 17.72 10.63
N GLU A 278 7.54 16.45 10.35
CA GLU A 278 8.08 15.34 11.12
C GLU A 278 8.96 14.40 10.29
N PHE A 279 8.65 14.20 9.01
CA PHE A 279 9.45 13.32 8.15
C PHE A 279 10.57 14.08 7.44
N ALA A 280 10.26 15.16 6.73
CA ALA A 280 11.22 15.91 5.91
C ALA A 280 12.14 16.83 6.73
N ALA A 281 11.71 17.25 7.92
CA ALA A 281 12.48 18.14 8.79
C ALA A 281 13.55 17.43 9.65
N GLY A 282 13.53 16.10 9.72
CA GLY A 282 14.50 15.27 10.45
C GLY A 282 15.36 14.45 9.52
#